data_AF-A0A3L7SXD3-F1
#
_entry.id   AF-A0A3L7SXD3-F1
#
_cell.length_a   1.000
_cell.length_b   1.000
_cell.length_c   1.000
_cell.angle_alpha   90.00
_cell.angle_beta   90.00
_cell.angle_gamma   90.00
#
_symmetry.space_group_name_H-M   'P 1'
#
loop_
_entity.id
_entity.type
_entity.pdbx_description
1 polymer ?
#
loop_
_entity_poly.entity_id
_entity_poly.type
_entity_poly.pdbx_seq_one_letter_code
_entity_poly.pdbx_strand_id
1 'polypeptide(L)'
;MKSYFIMRVVLALICCLIPMLISTKTAPSSSLFQSPGVVVSHLLGALPLAMALGEILWISQNIVVRMICLSGSITAAFLVPLVLLWEWGPMAVIVRLTICLVVLVPAIAAWRAGWIGTTRWAWLLCIAWALLSGVMEVKFEGARVERELIDCLKKESISDALRNADILSGLGITSIILPGKTDRVEVLSIRERLKRQKLALEHLTQSVQAKSMDTSAKISVAVVFARLGRLAEAISQLQDCPPQDEHVELLRGAFLQGLKDFQASSHYYLLAHDIALAKRKGLYQSEAETTMARALRGLAYNARRKGSFYESEAWYRLWMKEIPSGQTEALFQLGLHYIESGQPHAASVILYNLAHDVTSPTAYAANEKLAVLLAEYPILFFGNVKP
;
A
#
# COMPACT_ATOMS: atom_id res chain seq x y z
N MET A 1 22.86 42.73 31.29
CA MET A 1 21.77 41.73 31.12
C MET A 1 20.93 41.94 29.85
N LYS A 2 20.42 43.14 29.54
CA LYS A 2 19.61 43.38 28.32
C LYS A 2 20.31 43.02 26.99
N SER A 3 21.60 43.34 26.83
CA SER A 3 22.33 43.04 25.59
C SER A 3 22.57 41.55 25.34
N TYR A 4 22.70 40.76 26.41
CA TYR A 4 22.88 39.31 26.32
C TYR A 4 21.58 38.57 25.95
N PHE A 5 20.44 39.10 26.41
CA PHE A 5 19.11 38.59 26.06
C PHE A 5 18.77 38.85 24.59
N ILE A 6 19.03 40.07 24.10
CA ILE A 6 18.80 40.42 22.68
C ILE A 6 19.65 39.53 21.77
N MET A 7 20.91 39.28 22.13
CA MET A 7 21.80 38.42 21.34
C MET A 7 21.29 36.97 21.23
N ARG A 8 20.71 36.40 22.29
CA ARG A 8 20.15 35.04 22.27
C ARG A 8 18.87 34.93 21.44
N VAL A 9 17.99 35.93 21.52
CA VAL A 9 16.76 35.96 20.71
C VAL A 9 17.09 36.11 19.22
N VAL A 10 18.05 36.98 18.89
CA VAL A 10 18.53 37.15 17.50
C VAL A 10 19.18 35.87 16.99
N LEU A 11 20.01 35.20 17.78
CA LEU A 11 20.64 33.92 17.38
C LEU A 11 19.60 32.81 17.16
N ALA A 12 18.58 32.71 18.03
CA ALA A 12 17.50 31.74 17.89
C ALA A 12 16.65 31.99 16.64
N LEU A 13 16.35 33.26 16.33
CA LEU A 13 15.65 33.65 15.11
C LEU A 13 16.46 33.33 13.85
N ILE A 14 17.77 33.60 13.86
CA ILE A 14 18.68 33.25 12.76
C ILE A 14 18.74 31.73 12.56
N CYS A 15 18.84 30.94 13.63
CA CYS A 15 18.85 29.49 13.56
C CYS A 15 17.51 28.89 13.07
N CYS A 16 16.39 29.58 13.24
CA CYS A 16 15.08 29.15 12.70
C CYS A 16 14.87 29.59 11.24
N LEU A 17 15.33 30.79 10.87
CA LEU A 17 15.15 31.38 9.55
C LEU A 17 16.04 30.74 8.48
N ILE A 18 17.28 30.35 8.81
CA ILE A 18 18.22 29.77 7.85
C ILE A 18 17.72 28.43 7.27
N PRO A 19 17.23 27.45 8.06
CA PRO A 19 16.68 26.20 7.53
C PRO A 19 15.40 26.42 6.71
N MET A 20 14.52 27.34 7.12
CA MET A 20 13.31 27.70 6.35
C MET A 20 13.67 28.31 4.99
N LEU A 21 14.64 29.22 4.94
CA LEU A 21 15.10 29.84 3.69
C LEU A 21 15.81 28.84 2.76
N ILE A 22 16.58 27.90 3.30
CA ILE A 22 17.22 26.83 2.51
C ILE A 22 16.18 25.87 1.93
N SER A 23 15.11 25.57 2.68
CA SER A 23 14.01 24.69 2.24
C SER A 23 13.16 25.31 1.11
N THR A 24 12.95 26.63 1.11
CA THR A 24 12.16 27.31 0.06
C THR A 24 12.87 27.44 -1.29
N LYS A 25 14.20 27.29 -1.36
CA LYS A 25 14.98 27.44 -2.60
C LYS A 25 15.17 26.15 -3.41
N THR A 26 14.85 24.98 -2.85
CA THR A 26 15.18 23.69 -3.47
C THR A 26 13.98 22.83 -3.86
N ALA A 27 12.74 23.30 -3.64
CA ALA A 27 11.54 22.52 -3.93
C ALA A 27 10.65 23.17 -5.01
N PRO A 28 10.32 22.47 -6.12
CA PRO A 28 9.24 22.88 -7.01
C PRO A 28 7.90 22.80 -6.27
N SER A 29 6.99 23.72 -6.57
CA SER A 29 5.84 24.17 -5.77
C SER A 29 4.70 23.16 -5.50
N SER A 30 4.91 21.84 -5.68
CA SER A 30 3.85 20.83 -5.52
C SER A 30 4.19 19.63 -4.63
N SER A 31 5.30 19.62 -3.88
CA SER A 31 5.73 18.43 -3.11
C SER A 31 6.20 18.67 -1.66
N LEU A 32 5.85 19.81 -1.06
CA LEU A 32 6.35 20.22 0.27
C LEU A 32 6.08 19.24 1.43
N PHE A 33 5.25 18.21 1.26
CA PHE A 33 4.91 17.23 2.31
C PHE A 33 5.29 15.77 2.00
N GLN A 34 5.95 15.46 0.87
CA GLN A 34 6.17 14.05 0.48
C GLN A 34 7.53 13.46 0.88
N SER A 35 8.44 14.22 1.47
CA SER A 35 9.71 13.67 1.94
C SER A 35 9.79 13.70 3.47
N PRO A 36 10.05 12.55 4.13
CA PRO A 36 10.22 12.48 5.59
C PRO A 36 11.29 13.45 6.11
N GLY A 37 12.29 13.77 5.28
CA GLY A 37 13.35 14.73 5.60
C GLY A 37 12.86 16.16 5.80
N VAL A 38 11.84 16.60 5.05
CA VAL A 38 11.28 17.96 5.20
C VAL A 38 10.51 18.08 6.52
N VAL A 39 9.74 17.06 6.89
CA VAL A 39 9.00 17.00 8.17
C VAL A 39 9.95 16.99 9.36
N VAL A 40 11.02 16.19 9.31
CA VAL A 40 12.06 16.16 10.35
C VAL A 40 12.79 17.50 10.46
N SER A 41 13.07 18.16 9.33
CA SER A 41 13.71 19.49 9.34
C SER A 41 12.82 20.59 9.93
N HIS A 42 11.51 20.52 9.71
CA HIS A 42 10.54 21.44 10.31
C HIS A 42 10.34 21.20 11.81
N LEU A 43 10.32 19.93 12.25
CA LEU A 43 10.27 19.57 13.68
C LEU A 43 11.54 20.02 14.42
N LEU A 44 12.72 19.83 13.82
CA LEU A 44 13.99 20.29 14.40
C LEU A 44 14.11 21.83 14.39
N GLY A 45 13.55 22.51 13.37
CA GLY A 45 13.48 23.97 13.32
C GLY A 45 12.50 24.59 14.33
N ALA A 46 11.48 23.86 14.77
CA ALA A 46 10.52 24.33 15.77
C ALA A 46 11.02 24.20 17.22
N LEU A 47 12.00 23.32 17.47
CA LEU A 47 12.55 23.07 18.81
C LEU A 47 13.19 24.32 19.46
N PRO A 48 14.02 25.11 18.76
CA PRO A 48 14.61 26.33 19.31
C PRO A 48 13.56 27.41 19.64
N LEU A 49 12.47 27.48 18.88
CA LEU A 49 11.36 28.41 19.13
C LEU A 49 10.58 28.04 20.40
N ALA A 50 10.31 26.74 20.58
CA ALA A 50 9.71 26.21 21.80
C ALA A 50 10.61 26.44 23.03
N MET A 51 11.94 26.32 22.85
CA MET A 51 12.92 26.64 23.91
C MET A 51 12.95 28.13 24.27
N ALA A 52 12.92 29.02 23.28
CA ALA A 52 12.88 30.46 23.51
C ALA A 52 11.58 30.89 24.23
N LEU A 53 10.44 30.30 23.85
CA LEU A 53 9.15 30.52 24.53
C LEU A 53 9.15 29.97 25.96
N GLY A 54 9.80 28.83 26.20
CA GLY A 54 9.97 28.24 27.54
C GLY A 54 10.76 29.15 28.50
N GLU A 55 11.85 29.79 28.02
CA GLU A 55 12.60 30.74 28.85
C GLU A 55 11.82 32.05 29.10
N ILE A 56 11.06 32.54 28.12
CA ILE A 56 10.16 33.71 28.28
C ILE A 56 9.10 33.42 29.37
N LEU A 57 8.56 32.20 29.41
CA LEU A 57 7.58 31.76 30.40
C LEU A 57 8.15 31.64 31.82
N TRP A 58 9.42 31.21 31.95
CA TRP A 58 10.11 31.11 33.24
C TRP A 58 10.30 32.49 33.88
N ILE A 59 10.60 33.52 33.07
CA ILE A 59 10.82 34.90 33.55
C ILE A 59 9.51 35.59 33.91
N SER A 60 8.38 35.22 33.28
CA SER A 60 7.08 35.79 33.63
C SER A 60 6.59 35.25 35.00
N GLN A 61 6.42 36.14 35.98
CA GLN A 61 5.81 35.82 37.29
C GLN A 61 4.28 35.71 37.23
N ASN A 62 3.67 35.94 36.06
CA ASN A 62 2.23 36.06 35.92
C ASN A 62 1.59 34.72 35.57
N ILE A 63 0.90 34.13 36.55
CA ILE A 63 0.29 32.79 36.49
C ILE A 63 -0.68 32.63 35.31
N VAL A 64 -1.36 33.72 34.91
CA VAL A 64 -2.34 33.72 33.81
C VAL A 64 -1.67 33.52 32.45
N VAL A 65 -0.49 34.13 32.22
CA VAL A 65 0.29 33.94 30.99
C VAL A 65 0.81 32.51 30.89
N ARG A 66 1.24 31.93 32.01
CA ARG A 66 1.65 30.52 32.07
C ARG A 66 0.50 29.58 31.74
N MET A 67 -0.72 29.82 32.23
CA MET A 67 -1.88 28.97 31.93
C MET A 67 -2.34 29.09 30.47
N ILE A 68 -2.38 30.29 29.90
CA ILE A 68 -2.79 30.51 28.50
C ILE A 68 -1.79 29.85 27.55
N CYS A 69 -0.49 30.03 27.76
CA CYS A 69 0.52 29.38 26.92
C CYS A 69 0.56 27.85 27.12
N LEU A 70 0.36 27.34 28.34
CA LEU A 70 0.25 25.90 28.58
C LEU A 70 -0.96 25.30 27.84
N SER A 71 -2.09 26.02 27.82
CA SER A 71 -3.26 25.61 27.04
C SER A 71 -2.96 25.59 25.54
N GLY A 72 -2.23 26.57 25.01
CA GLY A 72 -1.79 26.59 23.60
C GLY A 72 -0.85 25.45 23.24
N SER A 73 0.12 25.13 24.11
CA SER A 73 1.08 24.03 23.92
C SER A 73 0.42 22.66 24.01
N ILE A 74 -0.52 22.46 24.94
CA ILE A 74 -1.32 21.23 25.03
C ILE A 74 -2.21 21.11 23.78
N THR A 75 -2.88 22.19 23.38
CA THR A 75 -3.75 22.19 22.20
C THR A 75 -2.94 21.87 20.94
N ALA A 76 -1.77 22.47 20.75
CA ALA A 76 -0.88 22.18 19.61
C ALA A 76 -0.28 20.75 19.68
N ALA A 77 0.14 20.29 20.85
CA ALA A 77 0.70 18.95 21.03
C ALA A 77 -0.34 17.82 20.90
N PHE A 78 -1.63 18.11 21.09
CA PHE A 78 -2.70 17.13 20.95
C PHE A 78 -3.45 17.23 19.61
N LEU A 79 -3.80 18.44 19.13
CA LEU A 79 -4.56 18.61 17.88
C LEU A 79 -3.72 18.46 16.62
N VAL A 80 -2.45 18.88 16.61
CA VAL A 80 -1.61 18.75 15.41
C VAL A 80 -1.33 17.27 15.09
N PRO A 81 -1.01 16.40 16.08
CA PRO A 81 -0.97 14.97 15.84
C PRO A 81 -2.33 14.41 15.46
N LEU A 82 -3.44 14.83 16.10
CA LEU A 82 -4.78 14.30 15.79
C LEU A 82 -5.21 14.54 14.33
N VAL A 83 -4.86 15.71 13.77
CA VAL A 83 -5.15 16.05 12.37
C VAL A 83 -4.23 15.29 11.41
N LEU A 84 -2.96 15.06 11.78
CA LEU A 84 -2.02 14.22 11.01
C LEU A 84 -2.30 12.70 11.16
N LEU A 85 -3.08 12.30 12.17
CA LEU A 85 -3.37 10.91 12.54
C LEU A 85 -4.47 10.26 11.67
N TRP A 86 -5.23 11.03 10.89
CA TRP A 86 -6.33 10.50 10.08
C TRP A 86 -5.85 9.62 8.91
N GLU A 87 -4.62 9.83 8.41
CA GLU A 87 -4.11 9.11 7.23
C GLU A 87 -3.46 7.74 7.54
N TRP A 88 -3.19 7.42 8.81
CA TRP A 88 -2.30 6.30 9.21
C TRP A 88 -3.02 5.08 9.78
N GLY A 89 -4.35 5.07 9.74
CA GLY A 89 -5.19 3.96 10.18
C GLY A 89 -5.36 3.84 11.71
N PRO A 90 -6.41 3.14 12.16
CA PRO A 90 -6.88 3.20 13.56
C PRO A 90 -5.90 2.61 14.58
N MET A 91 -5.07 1.64 14.20
CA MET A 91 -4.14 0.99 15.13
C MET A 91 -2.96 1.88 15.53
N ALA A 92 -2.46 2.71 14.61
CA ALA A 92 -1.38 3.65 14.91
C ALA A 92 -1.86 4.74 15.89
N VAL A 93 -3.13 5.15 15.75
CA VAL A 93 -3.83 6.08 16.63
C VAL A 93 -3.97 5.51 18.04
N ILE A 94 -4.40 4.25 18.17
CA ILE A 94 -4.59 3.57 19.46
C ILE A 94 -3.26 3.43 20.22
N VAL A 95 -2.19 2.98 19.55
CA VAL A 95 -0.87 2.80 20.18
C VAL A 95 -0.31 4.14 20.67
N ARG A 96 -0.41 5.20 19.86
CA ARG A 96 0.05 6.54 20.26
C ARG A 96 -0.80 7.15 21.38
N LEU A 97 -2.13 6.98 21.36
CA LEU A 97 -3.02 7.40 22.45
C LEU A 97 -2.70 6.67 23.75
N THR A 98 -2.51 5.36 23.70
CA THR A 98 -2.18 4.55 24.89
C THR A 98 -0.86 5.00 25.50
N ILE A 99 0.16 5.27 24.69
CA ILE A 99 1.45 5.76 25.17
C ILE A 99 1.35 7.20 25.72
N CYS A 100 0.60 8.10 25.06
CA CYS A 100 0.34 9.43 25.60
C CYS A 100 -0.39 9.37 26.95
N LEU A 101 -1.37 8.48 27.11
CA LEU A 101 -2.08 8.28 28.37
C LEU A 101 -1.19 7.69 29.46
N VAL A 102 -0.33 6.71 29.13
CA VAL A 102 0.52 6.03 30.11
C VAL A 102 1.76 6.85 30.50
N VAL A 103 2.28 7.71 29.62
CA VAL A 103 3.52 8.46 29.89
C VAL A 103 3.25 9.93 30.20
N LEU A 104 2.37 10.59 29.44
CA LEU A 104 2.15 12.03 29.58
C LEU A 104 1.29 12.36 30.80
N VAL A 105 0.24 11.56 31.06
CA VAL A 105 -0.66 11.80 32.20
C VAL A 105 0.06 11.64 33.54
N PRO A 106 0.88 10.59 33.78
CA PRO A 106 1.66 10.48 35.00
C PRO A 106 2.74 11.56 35.12
N ALA A 107 3.36 11.98 34.01
CA ALA A 107 4.34 13.07 34.01
C ALA A 107 3.71 14.42 34.38
N ILE A 108 2.52 14.73 33.86
CA ILE A 108 1.76 15.95 34.21
C ILE A 108 1.27 15.89 35.66
N ALA A 109 0.80 14.73 36.12
CA ALA A 109 0.37 14.53 37.52
C ALA A 109 1.54 14.70 38.50
N ALA A 110 2.70 14.10 38.20
CA ALA A 110 3.90 14.23 39.01
C ALA A 110 4.49 15.65 39.00
N TRP A 111 4.36 16.38 37.88
CA TRP A 111 4.72 17.80 37.79
C TRP A 111 3.81 18.66 38.68
N ARG A 112 2.48 18.44 38.63
CA ARG A 112 1.52 19.14 39.49
C ARG A 112 1.67 18.83 40.97
N ALA A 113 2.09 17.62 41.32
CA ALA A 113 2.36 17.23 42.69
C ALA A 113 3.61 17.91 43.29
N GLY A 114 4.40 18.64 42.49
CA GLY A 114 5.63 19.28 42.94
C GLY A 114 6.78 18.31 43.21
N TRP A 115 6.62 17.04 42.82
CA TRP A 115 7.60 15.96 43.08
C TRP A 115 8.83 16.04 42.17
N ILE A 116 8.84 16.99 41.23
CA ILE A 116 9.79 17.03 40.11
C ILE A 116 10.59 18.33 40.19
N GLY A 117 11.75 18.27 40.84
CA GLY A 117 12.86 19.21 40.64
C GLY A 117 13.61 18.99 39.30
N THR A 118 12.96 18.40 38.29
CA THR A 118 13.65 17.71 37.20
C THR A 118 13.09 18.04 35.81
N THR A 119 13.43 19.23 35.31
CA THR A 119 13.34 19.54 33.87
C THR A 119 14.09 18.51 33.02
N ARG A 120 15.21 17.96 33.53
CA ARG A 120 16.02 16.96 32.82
C ARG A 120 15.28 15.66 32.49
N TRP A 121 14.42 15.14 33.36
CA TRP A 121 13.70 13.87 33.09
C TRP A 121 12.59 14.06 32.06
N ALA A 122 11.90 15.19 32.09
CA ALA A 122 10.91 15.54 31.06
C ALA A 122 11.55 15.67 29.68
N TRP A 123 12.75 16.28 29.60
CA TRP A 123 13.52 16.36 28.35
C TRP A 123 13.97 14.98 27.85
N LEU A 124 14.47 14.12 28.74
CA LEU A 124 14.85 12.74 28.39
C LEU A 124 13.67 11.93 27.87
N LEU A 125 12.48 12.08 28.47
CA LEU A 125 11.26 11.44 28.00
C LEU A 125 10.81 11.97 26.63
N CYS A 126 10.92 13.27 26.38
CA CYS A 126 10.59 13.85 25.07
C CYS A 126 11.57 13.40 23.97
N ILE A 127 12.87 13.35 24.28
CA ILE A 127 13.90 12.84 23.35
C ILE A 127 13.69 11.35 23.10
N ALA A 128 13.43 10.55 24.15
CA ALA A 128 13.10 9.14 24.02
C ALA A 128 11.84 8.94 23.17
N TRP A 129 10.81 9.77 23.33
CA TRP A 129 9.60 9.74 22.51
C TRP A 129 9.85 10.08 21.05
N ALA A 130 10.61 11.15 20.77
CA ALA A 130 10.98 11.53 19.41
C ALA A 130 11.75 10.38 18.71
N LEU A 131 12.72 9.78 19.41
CA LEU A 131 13.48 8.63 18.91
C LEU A 131 12.59 7.39 18.70
N LEU A 132 11.71 7.06 19.66
CA LEU A 132 10.80 5.92 19.52
C LEU A 132 9.81 6.13 18.36
N SER A 133 9.30 7.35 18.19
CA SER A 133 8.34 7.67 17.14
C SER A 133 8.93 7.48 15.74
N GLY A 134 10.16 7.93 15.51
CA GLY A 134 10.88 7.71 14.25
C GLY A 134 11.19 6.24 14.00
N VAL A 135 11.59 5.48 15.03
CA VAL A 135 11.83 4.03 14.90
C VAL A 135 10.55 3.27 14.56
N MET A 136 9.41 3.64 15.16
CA MET A 136 8.12 3.03 14.87
C MET A 136 7.66 3.37 13.45
N GLU A 137 7.85 4.60 12.99
CA GLU A 137 7.49 5.03 11.64
C GLU A 137 8.29 4.28 10.56
N VAL A 138 9.61 4.13 10.75
CA VAL A 138 10.46 3.33 9.87
C VAL A 138 10.03 1.85 9.85
N LYS A 139 9.64 1.28 11.00
CA LYS A 139 9.12 -0.09 11.06
C LYS A 139 7.77 -0.26 10.37
N PHE A 140 6.85 0.68 10.55
CA PHE A 140 5.53 0.63 9.91
C PHE A 140 5.63 0.79 8.39
N GLU A 141 6.42 1.77 7.93
CA GLU A 141 6.63 1.99 6.51
C GLU A 141 7.40 0.81 5.88
N GLY A 142 8.41 0.28 6.58
CA GLY A 142 9.10 -0.95 6.17
C GLY A 142 8.15 -2.14 6.00
N ALA A 143 7.27 -2.38 6.97
CA ALA A 143 6.28 -3.47 6.89
C ALA A 143 5.21 -3.25 5.81
N ARG A 144 4.89 -1.99 5.47
CA ARG A 144 3.99 -1.66 4.34
C ARG A 144 4.68 -1.95 3.01
N VAL A 145 5.88 -1.41 2.81
CA VAL A 145 6.65 -1.56 1.57
C VAL A 145 7.07 -3.02 1.35
N GLU A 146 7.36 -3.77 2.42
CA GLU A 146 7.60 -5.22 2.36
C GLU A 146 6.39 -5.98 1.81
N ARG A 147 5.17 -5.68 2.28
CA ARG A 147 3.94 -6.28 1.74
C ARG A 147 3.73 -5.92 0.27
N GLU A 148 3.89 -4.65 -0.08
CA GLU A 148 3.78 -4.19 -1.46
C GLU A 148 4.83 -4.87 -2.37
N LEU A 149 6.06 -5.07 -1.88
CA LEU A 149 7.12 -5.78 -2.59
C LEU A 149 6.77 -7.25 -2.82
N ILE A 150 6.29 -7.95 -1.79
CA ILE A 150 5.84 -9.34 -1.91
C ILE A 150 4.73 -9.44 -2.97
N ASP A 151 3.79 -8.51 -2.97
CA ASP A 151 2.72 -8.46 -3.97
C ASP A 151 3.25 -8.18 -5.38
N CYS A 152 4.23 -7.29 -5.53
CA CYS A 152 4.89 -7.03 -6.82
C CYS A 152 5.63 -8.27 -7.34
N LEU A 153 6.33 -8.98 -6.45
CA LEU A 153 7.03 -10.23 -6.78
C LEU A 153 6.06 -11.34 -7.19
N LYS A 154 4.91 -11.46 -6.51
CA LYS A 154 3.84 -12.40 -6.89
C LYS A 154 3.22 -12.07 -8.25
N LYS A 155 3.10 -10.78 -8.57
CA LYS A 155 2.57 -10.29 -9.85
C LYS A 155 3.62 -10.25 -10.97
N GLU A 156 4.85 -10.68 -10.70
CA GLU A 156 6.00 -10.57 -11.61
C GLU A 156 6.28 -9.14 -12.14
N SER A 157 5.81 -8.10 -11.42
CA SER A 157 6.14 -6.71 -11.74
C SER A 157 7.50 -6.36 -11.14
N ILE A 158 8.56 -6.59 -11.91
CA ILE A 158 9.92 -6.51 -11.39
C ILE A 158 10.41 -5.06 -11.27
N SER A 159 9.87 -4.14 -12.07
CA SER A 159 10.12 -2.70 -11.93
C SER A 159 9.57 -2.15 -10.62
N ASP A 160 8.32 -2.48 -10.29
CA ASP A 160 7.70 -2.05 -9.03
C ASP A 160 8.34 -2.73 -7.83
N ALA A 161 8.70 -4.01 -7.98
CA ALA A 161 9.46 -4.73 -6.96
C ALA A 161 10.82 -4.07 -6.70
N LEU A 162 11.52 -3.61 -7.75
CA LEU A 162 12.79 -2.90 -7.57
C LEU A 162 12.59 -1.57 -6.84
N ARG A 163 11.58 -0.79 -7.22
CA ARG A 163 11.27 0.48 -6.56
C ARG A 163 11.04 0.28 -5.05
N ASN A 164 10.25 -0.72 -4.69
CA ASN A 164 9.98 -1.04 -3.29
C ASN A 164 11.22 -1.59 -2.58
N ALA A 165 12.04 -2.37 -3.27
CA ALA A 165 13.31 -2.85 -2.75
C ALA A 165 14.33 -1.72 -2.50
N ASP A 166 14.36 -0.68 -3.35
CA ASP A 166 15.20 0.51 -3.14
C ASP A 166 14.72 1.36 -1.95
N ILE A 167 13.40 1.48 -1.76
CA ILE A 167 12.82 2.13 -0.58
C ILE A 167 13.23 1.38 0.69
N LEU A 168 13.13 0.05 0.70
CA LEU A 168 13.56 -0.78 1.84
C LEU A 168 15.06 -0.65 2.11
N SER A 169 15.89 -0.63 1.06
CA SER A 169 17.32 -0.39 1.20
C SER A 169 17.61 1.01 1.78
N GLY A 170 16.84 2.03 1.40
CA GLY A 170 16.92 3.38 1.96
C GLY A 170 16.51 3.45 3.43
N LEU A 171 15.65 2.54 3.89
CA LEU A 171 15.27 2.36 5.29
C LEU A 171 16.28 1.47 6.08
N GLY A 172 17.36 1.01 5.44
CA GLY A 172 18.38 0.15 6.05
C GLY A 172 17.99 -1.34 6.12
N ILE A 173 16.94 -1.75 5.42
CA ILE A 173 16.46 -3.15 5.36
C ILE A 173 17.12 -3.85 4.17
N THR A 174 17.94 -4.86 4.44
CA THR A 174 18.77 -5.55 3.42
C THR A 174 18.23 -6.92 3.00
N SER A 175 17.33 -7.51 3.78
CA SER A 175 16.74 -8.83 3.52
C SER A 175 15.30 -8.90 4.00
N ILE A 176 14.51 -9.76 3.35
CA ILE A 176 13.05 -9.81 3.50
C ILE A 176 12.63 -11.29 3.57
N ILE A 177 11.64 -11.62 4.39
CA ILE A 177 11.13 -12.99 4.48
C ILE A 177 9.90 -13.10 3.58
N LEU A 178 9.95 -13.99 2.59
CA LEU A 178 8.77 -14.24 1.76
C LEU A 178 7.77 -15.10 2.55
N PRO A 179 6.47 -14.75 2.56
CA PRO A 179 5.46 -15.55 3.24
C PRO A 179 5.40 -16.96 2.63
N GLY A 180 5.53 -17.98 3.48
CA GLY A 180 5.56 -19.39 3.09
C GLY A 180 6.94 -19.96 2.77
N LYS A 181 8.03 -19.17 2.87
CA LYS A 181 9.41 -19.65 2.77
C LYS A 181 10.21 -19.30 4.02
N THR A 182 11.03 -20.23 4.48
CA THR A 182 11.99 -20.01 5.57
C THR A 182 13.20 -19.18 5.13
N ASP A 183 13.43 -19.09 3.82
CA ASP A 183 14.60 -18.43 3.26
C ASP A 183 14.40 -16.92 3.15
N ARG A 184 15.38 -16.17 3.67
CA ARG A 184 15.47 -14.73 3.48
C ARG A 184 15.85 -14.45 2.03
N VAL A 185 15.07 -13.62 1.36
CA VAL A 185 15.41 -13.08 0.05
C VAL A 185 16.18 -11.79 0.25
N GLU A 186 17.42 -11.77 -0.23
CA GLU A 186 18.24 -10.57 -0.22
C GLU A 186 17.75 -9.57 -1.26
N VAL A 187 17.70 -8.28 -0.90
CA VAL A 187 17.37 -7.18 -1.81
C VAL A 187 18.29 -7.18 -3.05
N LEU A 188 19.54 -7.63 -2.90
CA LEU A 188 20.51 -7.81 -3.98
C LEU A 188 20.07 -8.85 -5.03
N SER A 189 19.40 -9.91 -4.62
CA SER A 189 18.90 -10.95 -5.54
C SER A 189 17.80 -10.43 -6.49
N ILE A 190 17.01 -9.44 -6.04
CA ILE A 190 15.98 -8.78 -6.84
C ILE A 190 16.65 -7.92 -7.93
N ARG A 191 17.73 -7.20 -7.59
CA ARG A 191 18.55 -6.44 -8.55
C ARG A 191 19.19 -7.35 -9.60
N GLU A 192 19.71 -8.50 -9.21
CA GLU A 192 20.26 -9.48 -10.15
C GLU A 192 19.20 -10.03 -11.10
N ARG A 193 18.00 -10.32 -10.60
CA ARG A 193 16.88 -10.81 -11.41
C ARG A 193 16.45 -9.78 -12.47
N LEU A 194 16.41 -8.49 -12.12
CA LEU A 194 16.19 -7.40 -13.07
C LEU A 194 17.32 -7.33 -14.11
N LYS A 195 18.59 -7.45 -13.70
CA LYS A 195 19.73 -7.45 -14.63
C LYS A 195 19.63 -8.59 -15.64
N ARG A 196 19.28 -9.79 -15.20
CA ARG A 196 19.04 -10.96 -16.07
C ARG A 196 17.89 -10.72 -17.05
N GLN A 197 16.79 -10.10 -16.59
CA GLN A 197 15.66 -9.79 -17.48
C GLN A 197 15.93 -8.65 -18.45
N LYS A 198 16.69 -7.62 -18.07
CA LYS A 198 17.16 -6.58 -19.00
C LYS A 198 18.07 -7.18 -20.08
N LEU A 199 19.01 -8.05 -19.69
CA LEU A 199 19.86 -8.79 -20.64
C LEU A 199 19.03 -9.71 -21.55
N ALA A 200 18.03 -10.41 -20.99
CA ALA A 200 17.12 -11.23 -21.79
C ALA A 200 16.27 -10.38 -22.74
N LEU A 201 15.82 -9.20 -22.33
CA LEU A 201 15.13 -8.24 -23.19
C LEU A 201 16.06 -7.74 -24.30
N GLU A 202 17.31 -7.37 -24.00
CA GLU A 202 18.28 -6.92 -25.00
C GLU A 202 18.52 -8.03 -26.04
N HIS A 203 18.76 -9.26 -25.59
CA HIS A 203 18.95 -10.41 -26.46
C HIS A 203 17.69 -10.73 -27.28
N LEU A 204 16.50 -10.68 -26.67
CA LEU A 204 15.23 -10.90 -27.36
C LEU A 204 14.96 -9.78 -28.37
N THR A 205 15.12 -8.52 -27.99
CA THR A 205 14.90 -7.34 -28.86
C THR A 205 15.87 -7.36 -30.05
N GLN A 206 17.14 -7.73 -29.84
CA GLN A 206 18.12 -7.92 -30.91
C GLN A 206 17.75 -9.09 -31.83
N SER A 207 17.30 -10.22 -31.26
CA SER A 207 16.85 -11.37 -32.08
C SER A 207 15.55 -11.07 -32.85
N VAL A 208 14.75 -10.13 -32.35
CA VAL A 208 13.46 -9.70 -32.90
C VAL A 208 13.63 -8.66 -34.01
N GLN A 209 14.59 -7.73 -33.88
CA GLN A 209 14.93 -6.79 -34.96
C GLN A 209 15.55 -7.50 -36.18
N ALA A 210 16.13 -8.68 -35.98
CA ALA A 210 16.81 -9.44 -37.04
C ALA A 210 15.88 -10.36 -37.88
N LYS A 211 14.59 -10.50 -37.53
CA LYS A 211 13.69 -11.49 -38.16
C LYS A 211 12.27 -10.94 -38.30
N SER A 212 11.69 -10.98 -39.51
CA SER A 212 10.26 -10.68 -39.74
C SER A 212 9.41 -11.51 -38.78
N MET A 213 8.72 -10.87 -37.84
CA MET A 213 8.23 -11.55 -36.65
C MET A 213 7.07 -12.51 -36.93
N ASP A 214 7.20 -13.74 -36.43
CA ASP A 214 6.09 -14.65 -36.14
C ASP A 214 5.31 -14.14 -34.89
N THR A 215 4.01 -14.41 -34.83
CA THR A 215 3.09 -13.95 -33.77
C THR A 215 3.55 -14.39 -32.38
N SER A 216 4.11 -15.60 -32.25
CA SER A 216 4.65 -16.14 -30.99
C SER A 216 5.81 -15.29 -30.44
N ALA A 217 6.68 -14.78 -31.31
CA ALA A 217 7.77 -13.89 -30.92
C ALA A 217 7.23 -12.54 -30.42
N LYS A 218 6.18 -11.99 -31.05
CA LYS A 218 5.56 -10.72 -30.65
C LYS A 218 4.97 -10.81 -29.26
N ILE A 219 4.24 -11.91 -28.99
CA ILE A 219 3.68 -12.20 -27.67
C ILE A 219 4.79 -12.29 -26.61
N SER A 220 5.87 -13.02 -26.91
CA SER A 220 6.99 -13.18 -25.98
C SER A 220 7.64 -11.83 -25.61
N VAL A 221 7.88 -10.98 -26.60
CA VAL A 221 8.43 -9.63 -26.37
C VAL A 221 7.46 -8.77 -25.56
N ALA A 222 6.17 -8.80 -25.91
CA ALA A 222 5.14 -8.04 -25.20
C ALA A 222 5.09 -8.42 -23.70
N VAL A 223 5.15 -9.71 -23.39
CA VAL A 223 5.18 -10.19 -22.00
C VAL A 223 6.43 -9.72 -21.25
N VAL A 224 7.59 -9.67 -21.91
CA VAL A 224 8.81 -9.12 -21.28
C VAL A 224 8.68 -7.63 -21.03
N PHE A 225 8.14 -6.85 -21.99
CA PHE A 225 7.87 -5.42 -21.76
C PHE A 225 6.92 -5.21 -20.59
N ALA A 226 5.86 -6.01 -20.48
CA ALA A 226 4.91 -5.92 -19.38
C ALA A 226 5.55 -6.22 -18.01
N ARG A 227 6.41 -7.24 -17.92
CA ARG A 227 7.18 -7.56 -16.69
C ARG A 227 8.13 -6.45 -16.25
N LEU A 228 8.57 -5.62 -17.19
CA LEU A 228 9.39 -4.43 -16.96
C LEU A 228 8.56 -3.17 -16.67
N GLY A 229 7.22 -3.29 -16.59
CA GLY A 229 6.30 -2.17 -16.39
C GLY A 229 6.08 -1.30 -17.63
N ARG A 230 6.60 -1.67 -18.80
CA ARG A 230 6.49 -0.93 -20.06
C ARG A 230 5.21 -1.34 -20.81
N LEU A 231 4.06 -1.16 -20.18
CA LEU A 231 2.77 -1.65 -20.67
C LEU A 231 2.35 -1.04 -22.02
N ALA A 232 2.65 0.24 -22.27
CA ALA A 232 2.32 0.89 -23.54
C ALA A 232 3.06 0.24 -24.73
N GLU A 233 4.32 -0.13 -24.52
CA GLU A 233 5.12 -0.82 -25.54
C GLU A 233 4.71 -2.28 -25.67
N ALA A 234 4.34 -2.94 -24.56
CA ALA A 234 3.77 -4.27 -24.61
C ALA A 234 2.50 -4.30 -25.50
N ILE A 235 1.65 -3.28 -25.40
CA ILE A 235 0.45 -3.15 -26.25
C ILE A 235 0.83 -2.90 -27.71
N SER A 236 1.83 -2.05 -27.99
CA SER A 236 2.24 -1.77 -29.38
C SER A 236 2.75 -3.03 -30.09
N GLN A 237 3.46 -3.92 -29.39
CA GLN A 237 3.88 -5.21 -29.94
C GLN A 237 2.70 -6.11 -30.35
N LEU A 238 1.57 -5.97 -29.68
CA LEU A 238 0.38 -6.77 -29.96
C LEU A 238 -0.53 -6.14 -31.02
N GLN A 239 -0.35 -4.88 -31.44
CA GLN A 239 -1.26 -4.22 -32.39
C GLN A 239 -1.36 -4.95 -33.73
N ASP A 240 -0.23 -5.46 -34.21
CA ASP A 240 -0.14 -6.16 -35.50
C ASP A 240 -0.46 -7.67 -35.40
N CYS A 241 -0.80 -8.17 -34.21
CA CYS A 241 -1.21 -9.57 -34.05
C CYS A 241 -2.65 -9.76 -34.56
N PRO A 242 -2.95 -10.88 -35.24
CA PRO A 242 -4.27 -11.13 -35.80
C PRO A 242 -5.36 -11.14 -34.71
N PRO A 243 -6.52 -10.49 -34.92
CA PRO A 243 -7.56 -10.29 -33.91
C PRO A 243 -8.44 -11.53 -33.62
N GLN A 244 -7.86 -12.73 -33.68
CA GLN A 244 -8.60 -14.01 -33.57
C GLN A 244 -7.93 -15.01 -32.63
N ASP A 245 -6.93 -14.57 -31.88
CA ASP A 245 -6.24 -15.37 -30.87
C ASP A 245 -6.66 -14.90 -29.47
N GLU A 246 -7.39 -15.74 -28.75
CA GLU A 246 -7.88 -15.50 -27.40
C GLU A 246 -6.75 -15.15 -26.41
N HIS A 247 -5.54 -15.68 -26.60
CA HIS A 247 -4.40 -15.39 -25.74
C HIS A 247 -3.87 -13.97 -26.00
N VAL A 248 -3.85 -13.54 -27.26
CA VAL A 248 -3.48 -12.16 -27.62
C VAL A 248 -4.49 -11.18 -27.04
N GLU A 249 -5.78 -11.45 -27.19
CA GLU A 249 -6.82 -10.55 -26.66
C GLU A 249 -6.85 -10.54 -25.13
N LEU A 250 -6.60 -11.67 -24.46
CA LEU A 250 -6.40 -11.71 -23.01
C LEU A 250 -5.24 -10.81 -22.56
N LEU A 251 -4.11 -10.85 -23.28
CA LEU A 251 -2.93 -10.03 -22.94
C LEU A 251 -3.20 -8.54 -23.16
N ARG A 252 -3.85 -8.16 -24.27
CA ARG A 252 -4.28 -6.77 -24.50
C ARG A 252 -5.19 -6.28 -23.38
N GLY A 253 -6.20 -7.09 -23.02
CA GLY A 253 -7.10 -6.83 -21.90
C GLY A 253 -6.34 -6.60 -20.58
N ALA A 254 -5.39 -7.48 -20.26
CA ALA A 254 -4.58 -7.40 -19.04
C ALA A 254 -3.65 -6.18 -19.01
N PHE A 255 -3.00 -5.84 -20.14
CA PHE A 255 -2.11 -4.69 -20.19
C PHE A 255 -2.87 -3.36 -20.07
N LEU A 256 -4.04 -3.25 -20.72
CA LEU A 256 -4.92 -2.08 -20.59
C LEU A 256 -5.51 -1.98 -19.18
N GLN A 257 -5.85 -3.11 -18.54
CA GLN A 257 -6.25 -3.14 -17.13
C GLN A 257 -5.13 -2.59 -16.23
N GLY A 258 -3.87 -2.96 -16.50
CA GLY A 258 -2.69 -2.44 -15.80
C GLY A 258 -2.50 -0.93 -15.99
N LEU A 259 -2.81 -0.41 -17.18
CA LEU A 259 -2.84 1.03 -17.47
C LEU A 259 -4.09 1.75 -16.92
N LYS A 260 -5.00 1.02 -16.26
CA LYS A 260 -6.29 1.50 -15.75
C LYS A 260 -7.26 1.99 -16.83
N ASP A 261 -7.03 1.62 -18.09
CA ASP A 261 -8.02 1.79 -19.16
C ASP A 261 -9.03 0.63 -19.12
N PHE A 262 -9.91 0.70 -18.13
CA PHE A 262 -10.88 -0.37 -17.86
C PHE A 262 -11.95 -0.50 -18.94
N GLN A 263 -12.18 0.52 -19.77
CA GLN A 263 -13.15 0.44 -20.86
C GLN A 263 -12.56 -0.33 -22.05
N ALA A 264 -11.37 0.05 -22.50
CA ALA A 264 -10.69 -0.69 -23.55
C ALA A 264 -10.33 -2.12 -23.10
N SER A 265 -9.91 -2.29 -21.85
CA SER A 265 -9.62 -3.60 -21.27
C SER A 265 -10.85 -4.53 -21.31
N SER A 266 -12.04 -4.06 -20.91
CA SER A 266 -13.26 -4.86 -20.97
C SER A 266 -13.62 -5.29 -22.39
N HIS A 267 -13.39 -4.43 -23.40
CA HIS A 267 -13.62 -4.80 -24.80
C HIS A 267 -12.78 -6.02 -25.20
N TYR A 268 -11.49 -6.04 -24.86
CA TYR A 268 -10.61 -7.15 -25.20
C TYR A 268 -10.89 -8.42 -24.40
N TYR A 269 -11.30 -8.30 -23.13
CA TYR A 269 -11.75 -9.47 -22.39
C TYR A 269 -13.02 -10.10 -22.96
N LEU A 270 -13.97 -9.29 -23.45
CA LEU A 270 -15.14 -9.81 -24.16
C LEU A 270 -14.74 -10.56 -25.45
N LEU A 271 -13.82 -9.99 -26.25
CA LEU A 271 -13.32 -10.67 -27.44
C LEU A 271 -12.64 -12.00 -27.10
N ALA A 272 -11.75 -12.01 -26.10
CA ALA A 272 -11.08 -13.22 -25.65
C ALA A 272 -12.08 -14.30 -25.17
N HIS A 273 -13.10 -13.88 -24.45
CA HIS A 273 -14.19 -14.73 -23.99
C HIS A 273 -14.94 -15.36 -25.17
N ASP A 274 -15.37 -14.55 -26.14
CA ASP A 274 -16.19 -15.01 -27.26
C ASP A 274 -15.41 -15.96 -28.19
N ILE A 275 -14.13 -15.68 -28.43
CA ILE A 275 -13.24 -16.56 -29.19
C ILE A 275 -13.08 -17.91 -28.45
N ALA A 276 -12.83 -17.89 -27.14
CA ALA A 276 -12.68 -19.12 -26.37
C ALA A 276 -14.00 -19.92 -26.27
N LEU A 277 -15.13 -19.24 -26.11
CA LEU A 277 -16.46 -19.86 -26.11
C LEU A 277 -16.73 -20.58 -27.44
N ALA A 278 -16.36 -19.97 -28.57
CA ALA A 278 -16.46 -20.60 -29.89
C ALA A 278 -15.58 -21.85 -30.02
N LYS A 279 -14.39 -21.85 -29.40
CA LYS A 279 -13.41 -22.96 -29.39
C LYS A 279 -13.71 -24.07 -28.38
N ARG A 280 -14.67 -23.86 -27.46
CA ARG A 280 -14.94 -24.78 -26.34
C ARG A 280 -15.32 -26.20 -26.76
N LYS A 281 -15.84 -26.39 -27.97
CA LYS A 281 -16.30 -27.70 -28.45
C LYS A 281 -15.10 -28.57 -28.90
N GLY A 282 -14.77 -29.62 -28.15
CA GLY A 282 -13.82 -30.66 -28.56
C GLY A 282 -12.65 -30.89 -27.60
N LEU A 283 -11.50 -31.31 -28.13
CA LEU A 283 -10.28 -31.66 -27.36
C LEU A 283 -9.65 -30.49 -26.59
N TYR A 284 -10.04 -29.24 -26.90
CA TYR A 284 -9.51 -28.01 -26.30
C TYR A 284 -10.42 -27.40 -25.21
N GLN A 285 -11.41 -28.16 -24.73
CA GLN A 285 -12.40 -27.65 -23.78
C GLN A 285 -11.76 -27.05 -22.51
N SER A 286 -10.73 -27.69 -21.93
CA SER A 286 -10.10 -27.23 -20.69
C SER A 286 -9.30 -25.92 -20.88
N GLU A 287 -8.63 -25.75 -22.01
CA GLU A 287 -7.89 -24.53 -22.34
C GLU A 287 -8.87 -23.37 -22.60
N ALA A 288 -9.92 -23.62 -23.38
CA ALA A 288 -10.98 -22.64 -23.62
C ALA A 288 -11.65 -22.19 -22.31
N GLU A 289 -12.00 -23.13 -21.43
CA GLU A 289 -12.57 -22.82 -20.10
C GLU A 289 -11.59 -22.00 -19.24
N THR A 290 -10.28 -22.27 -19.32
CA THR A 290 -9.27 -21.47 -18.61
C THR A 290 -9.23 -20.03 -19.12
N THR A 291 -9.28 -19.83 -20.45
CA THR A 291 -9.30 -18.50 -21.05
C THR A 291 -10.58 -17.75 -20.72
N MET A 292 -11.74 -18.39 -20.85
CA MET A 292 -13.03 -17.81 -20.46
C MET A 292 -13.03 -17.39 -18.98
N ALA A 293 -12.52 -18.24 -18.07
CA ALA A 293 -12.41 -17.93 -16.65
C ALA A 293 -11.52 -16.70 -16.38
N ARG A 294 -10.40 -16.56 -17.10
CA ARG A 294 -9.52 -15.38 -17.01
C ARG A 294 -10.19 -14.12 -17.52
N ALA A 295 -10.90 -14.21 -18.66
CA ALA A 295 -11.62 -13.10 -19.25
C ALA A 295 -12.74 -12.59 -18.32
N LEU A 296 -13.59 -13.48 -17.82
CA LEU A 296 -14.69 -13.13 -16.91
C LEU A 296 -14.20 -12.53 -15.59
N ARG A 297 -13.08 -13.04 -15.07
CA ARG A 297 -12.41 -12.45 -13.89
C ARG A 297 -11.89 -11.03 -14.17
N GLY A 298 -11.31 -10.80 -15.34
CA GLY A 298 -10.87 -9.47 -15.79
C GLY A 298 -12.04 -8.50 -15.93
N LEU A 299 -13.16 -8.94 -16.52
CA LEU A 299 -14.40 -8.16 -16.63
C LEU A 299 -14.97 -7.79 -15.27
N ALA A 300 -15.07 -8.75 -14.36
CA ALA A 300 -15.50 -8.52 -12.99
C ALA A 300 -14.60 -7.50 -12.29
N TYR A 301 -13.28 -7.66 -12.41
CA TYR A 301 -12.31 -6.71 -11.85
C TYR A 301 -12.52 -5.30 -12.39
N ASN A 302 -12.65 -5.13 -13.71
CA ASN A 302 -12.84 -3.83 -14.35
C ASN A 302 -14.12 -3.15 -13.90
N ALA A 303 -15.24 -3.89 -13.86
CA ALA A 303 -16.52 -3.39 -13.38
C ALA A 303 -16.41 -2.91 -11.92
N ARG A 304 -15.77 -3.71 -11.06
CA ARG A 304 -15.51 -3.35 -9.66
C ARG A 304 -14.63 -2.11 -9.52
N ARG A 305 -13.58 -1.97 -10.33
CA ARG A 305 -12.72 -0.77 -10.31
C ARG A 305 -13.42 0.50 -10.77
N LYS A 306 -14.46 0.37 -11.59
CA LYS A 306 -15.38 1.46 -11.97
C LYS A 306 -16.46 1.73 -10.93
N GLY A 307 -16.51 0.99 -9.82
CA GLY A 307 -17.57 1.08 -8.81
C GLY A 307 -18.89 0.40 -9.20
N SER A 308 -18.91 -0.32 -10.33
CA SER A 308 -20.09 -1.03 -10.83
C SER A 308 -20.17 -2.42 -10.20
N PHE A 309 -20.47 -2.48 -8.91
CA PHE A 309 -20.43 -3.75 -8.14
C PHE A 309 -21.44 -4.78 -8.65
N TYR A 310 -22.67 -4.37 -8.99
CA TYR A 310 -23.68 -5.26 -9.57
C TYR A 310 -23.24 -5.90 -10.89
N GLU A 311 -22.56 -5.13 -11.75
CA GLU A 311 -22.01 -5.66 -13.00
C GLU A 311 -20.88 -6.65 -12.73
N SER A 312 -19.99 -6.35 -11.77
CA SER A 312 -18.95 -7.29 -11.35
C SER A 312 -19.52 -8.60 -10.81
N GLU A 313 -20.59 -8.55 -10.03
CA GLU A 313 -21.29 -9.73 -9.54
C GLU A 313 -21.89 -10.55 -10.70
N ALA A 314 -22.51 -9.88 -11.68
CA ALA A 314 -23.09 -10.52 -12.86
C ALA A 314 -22.03 -11.32 -13.64
N TRP A 315 -20.81 -10.81 -13.78
CA TRP A 315 -19.71 -11.52 -14.43
C TRP A 315 -19.30 -12.80 -13.67
N TYR A 316 -19.26 -12.79 -12.34
CA TYR A 316 -19.01 -14.02 -11.56
C TYR A 316 -20.15 -15.03 -11.69
N ARG A 317 -21.40 -14.56 -11.75
CA ARG A 317 -22.56 -15.44 -11.98
C ARG A 317 -22.53 -16.05 -13.37
N LEU A 318 -22.12 -15.29 -14.39
CA LEU A 318 -21.91 -15.80 -15.74
C LEU A 318 -20.81 -16.86 -15.76
N TRP A 319 -19.70 -16.62 -15.07
CA TRP A 319 -18.62 -17.60 -14.94
C TRP A 319 -19.11 -18.93 -14.36
N MET A 320 -19.84 -18.91 -13.26
CA MET A 320 -20.40 -20.15 -12.68
C MET A 320 -21.38 -20.86 -13.63
N LYS A 321 -22.17 -20.10 -14.39
CA LYS A 321 -23.12 -20.64 -15.35
C LYS A 321 -22.42 -21.30 -16.54
N GLU A 322 -21.38 -20.65 -17.07
CA GLU A 322 -20.72 -21.11 -18.28
C GLU A 322 -19.63 -22.14 -18.00
N ILE A 323 -18.98 -22.11 -16.84
CA ILE A 323 -17.82 -22.96 -16.52
C ILE A 323 -18.07 -23.69 -15.19
N PRO A 324 -18.89 -24.76 -15.18
CA PRO A 324 -19.20 -25.50 -13.95
C PRO A 324 -17.96 -26.03 -13.22
N SER A 325 -16.94 -26.46 -13.99
CA SER A 325 -15.64 -26.91 -13.47
C SER A 325 -14.88 -25.83 -12.67
N GLY A 326 -15.15 -24.55 -12.93
CA GLY A 326 -14.53 -23.39 -12.27
C GLY A 326 -15.40 -22.76 -11.16
N GLN A 327 -16.52 -23.38 -10.79
CA GLN A 327 -17.49 -22.78 -9.85
C GLN A 327 -16.87 -22.44 -8.48
N THR A 328 -16.02 -23.30 -7.93
CA THR A 328 -15.38 -23.07 -6.62
C THR A 328 -14.43 -21.87 -6.65
N GLU A 329 -13.72 -21.65 -7.76
CA GLU A 329 -12.88 -20.46 -7.95
C GLU A 329 -13.73 -19.20 -8.12
N ALA A 330 -14.80 -19.27 -8.93
CA ALA A 330 -15.71 -18.15 -9.14
C ALA A 330 -16.41 -17.72 -7.84
N LEU A 331 -16.87 -18.67 -7.02
CA LEU A 331 -17.43 -18.39 -5.70
C LEU A 331 -16.40 -17.75 -4.77
N PHE A 332 -15.16 -18.23 -4.76
CA PHE A 332 -14.12 -17.64 -3.93
C PHE A 332 -13.86 -16.17 -4.33
N GLN A 333 -13.76 -15.89 -5.63
CA GLN A 333 -13.59 -14.52 -6.15
C GLN A 333 -14.82 -13.64 -5.86
N LEU A 334 -16.04 -14.20 -5.92
CA LEU A 334 -17.26 -13.48 -5.54
C LEU A 334 -17.28 -13.16 -4.03
N GLY A 335 -16.80 -14.06 -3.18
CA GLY A 335 -16.59 -13.80 -1.76
C GLY A 335 -15.66 -12.60 -1.54
N LEU A 336 -14.50 -12.57 -2.22
CA LEU A 336 -13.57 -11.43 -2.17
C LEU A 336 -14.20 -10.13 -2.70
N HIS A 337 -15.01 -10.21 -3.75
CA HIS A 337 -15.77 -9.07 -4.26
C HIS A 337 -16.69 -8.47 -3.20
N TYR A 338 -17.44 -9.30 -2.45
CA TYR A 338 -18.31 -8.80 -1.39
C TYR A 338 -17.56 -8.17 -0.22
N ILE A 339 -16.36 -8.65 0.10
CA ILE A 339 -15.49 -7.97 1.07
C ILE A 339 -15.17 -6.55 0.56
N GLU A 340 -14.71 -6.43 -0.68
CA GLU A 340 -14.32 -5.16 -1.27
C GLU A 340 -15.50 -4.20 -1.48
N SER A 341 -16.72 -4.71 -1.71
CA SER A 341 -17.94 -3.90 -1.86
C SER A 341 -18.58 -3.52 -0.52
N GLY A 342 -17.96 -3.83 0.62
CA GLY A 342 -18.52 -3.53 1.95
C GLY A 342 -19.74 -4.38 2.33
N GLN A 343 -19.84 -5.61 1.80
CA GLN A 343 -20.90 -6.58 2.10
C GLN A 343 -20.35 -7.81 2.86
N PRO A 344 -19.76 -7.63 4.05
CA PRO A 344 -19.05 -8.69 4.77
C PRO A 344 -19.93 -9.88 5.16
N HIS A 345 -21.24 -9.70 5.36
CA HIS A 345 -22.16 -10.80 5.63
C HIS A 345 -22.40 -11.70 4.40
N ALA A 346 -22.56 -11.10 3.21
CA ALA A 346 -22.67 -11.89 1.98
C ALA A 346 -21.36 -12.63 1.68
N ALA A 347 -20.21 -11.97 1.93
CA ALA A 347 -18.90 -12.59 1.82
C ALA A 347 -18.74 -13.79 2.76
N SER A 348 -19.16 -13.67 4.02
CA SER A 348 -18.99 -14.73 5.00
C SER A 348 -19.80 -15.98 4.68
N VAL A 349 -21.04 -15.84 4.21
CA VAL A 349 -21.86 -16.98 3.81
C VAL A 349 -21.19 -17.78 2.69
N ILE A 350 -20.66 -17.11 1.67
CA ILE A 350 -19.95 -17.77 0.56
C ILE A 350 -18.67 -18.44 1.04
N LEU A 351 -17.83 -17.71 1.78
CA LEU A 351 -16.53 -18.22 2.23
C LEU A 351 -16.67 -19.35 3.26
N TYR A 352 -17.71 -19.31 4.11
CA TYR A 352 -18.05 -20.39 5.02
C TYR A 352 -18.39 -21.68 4.27
N ASN A 353 -19.27 -21.60 3.27
CA ASN A 353 -19.64 -22.77 2.47
C ASN A 353 -18.43 -23.35 1.72
N LEU A 354 -17.57 -22.50 1.16
CA LEU A 354 -16.33 -22.96 0.52
C LEU A 354 -15.32 -23.58 1.49
N ALA A 355 -15.19 -23.03 2.70
CA ALA A 355 -14.28 -23.55 3.71
C ALA A 355 -14.73 -24.91 4.26
N HIS A 356 -16.04 -25.19 4.28
CA HIS A 356 -16.61 -26.46 4.74
C HIS A 356 -16.58 -27.56 3.67
N ASP A 357 -16.47 -27.19 2.39
CA ASP A 357 -16.20 -28.14 1.32
C ASP A 357 -14.72 -28.51 1.29
N VAL A 358 -14.33 -29.49 2.08
CA VAL A 358 -12.93 -30.00 2.17
C VAL A 358 -12.40 -30.55 0.84
N THR A 359 -13.27 -30.79 -0.16
CA THR A 359 -12.85 -31.23 -1.50
C THR A 359 -12.54 -30.05 -2.42
N SER A 360 -12.91 -28.83 -2.03
CA SER A 360 -12.64 -27.63 -2.81
C SER A 360 -11.15 -27.25 -2.75
N PRO A 361 -10.50 -27.00 -3.91
CA PRO A 361 -9.12 -26.52 -3.94
C PRO A 361 -8.96 -25.12 -3.32
N THR A 362 -10.06 -24.38 -3.14
CA THR A 362 -10.07 -23.04 -2.53
C THR A 362 -10.42 -23.04 -1.05
N ALA A 363 -10.72 -24.20 -0.44
CA ALA A 363 -11.20 -24.30 0.94
C ALA A 363 -10.24 -23.66 1.96
N TYR A 364 -8.94 -23.93 1.85
CA TYR A 364 -7.94 -23.38 2.77
C TYR A 364 -7.86 -21.84 2.68
N ALA A 365 -7.81 -21.30 1.46
CA ALA A 365 -7.77 -19.85 1.23
C ALA A 365 -9.07 -19.18 1.67
N ALA A 366 -10.22 -19.85 1.48
CA ALA A 366 -11.51 -19.38 1.97
C ALA A 366 -11.54 -19.31 3.50
N ASN A 367 -10.98 -20.33 4.18
CA ASN A 367 -10.88 -20.36 5.64
C ASN A 367 -10.01 -19.23 6.19
N GLU A 368 -8.87 -18.95 5.55
CA GLU A 368 -8.00 -17.81 5.93
C GLU A 368 -8.75 -16.48 5.83
N LYS A 369 -9.49 -16.25 4.74
CA LYS A 369 -10.28 -15.02 4.56
C LYS A 369 -11.46 -14.93 5.51
N LEU A 370 -12.13 -16.05 5.76
CA LEU A 370 -13.22 -16.13 6.73
C LEU A 370 -12.73 -15.79 8.15
N ALA A 371 -11.56 -16.29 8.55
CA ALA A 371 -10.96 -15.98 9.85
C ALA A 371 -10.69 -14.48 10.04
N VAL A 372 -10.18 -13.81 9.00
CA VAL A 372 -9.99 -12.34 9.01
C VAL A 372 -11.32 -11.61 9.15
N LEU A 373 -12.34 -12.00 8.37
CA LEU A 373 -13.68 -11.39 8.48
C LEU A 373 -14.31 -11.59 9.85
N LEU A 374 -14.16 -12.77 10.44
CA LEU A 374 -14.64 -13.07 11.80
C LEU A 374 -13.97 -12.20 12.86
N ALA A 375 -12.67 -11.92 12.69
CA ALA A 375 -11.92 -11.04 13.59
C ALA A 375 -12.33 -9.56 13.43
N GLU A 376 -12.57 -9.11 12.19
CA GLU A 376 -12.95 -7.72 11.89
C GLU A 376 -14.43 -7.43 12.19
N TYR A 377 -15.32 -8.41 11.99
CA TYR A 377 -16.77 -8.26 12.11
C TYR A 377 -17.40 -9.34 13.00
N PRO A 378 -17.03 -9.44 14.29
CA PRO A 378 -17.50 -10.50 15.18
C PRO A 378 -19.03 -10.52 15.33
N ILE A 379 -19.68 -9.35 15.32
CA ILE A 379 -21.14 -9.20 15.50
C ILE A 379 -21.93 -9.88 14.36
N LEU A 380 -21.36 -10.01 13.16
CA LEU A 380 -22.05 -10.63 12.02
C LEU A 380 -22.31 -12.14 12.19
N PHE A 381 -21.67 -12.79 13.16
CA PHE A 381 -21.75 -14.23 13.36
C PHE A 381 -22.45 -14.64 14.66
N PHE A 382 -22.58 -13.74 15.63
CA PHE A 382 -23.33 -13.99 16.87
C PHE A 382 -24.81 -13.62 16.80
N GLY A 383 -25.29 -13.06 15.67
CA GLY A 383 -26.65 -12.53 15.55
C GLY A 383 -27.74 -13.52 15.11
N ASN A 384 -27.42 -14.73 14.63
CA ASN A 384 -28.43 -15.64 14.06
C ASN A 384 -28.21 -17.14 14.32
N VAL A 385 -27.32 -17.52 15.24
CA VAL A 385 -27.30 -18.90 15.73
C VAL A 385 -28.39 -19.01 16.80
N LYS A 386 -29.61 -19.43 16.40
CA LYS A 386 -30.54 -19.99 17.39
C LYS A 386 -29.87 -21.26 17.95
N PRO A 387 -29.86 -21.42 19.29
CA PRO A 387 -29.25 -22.58 19.94
C PRO A 387 -29.87 -23.91 19.49
#